data_AF-A0A359CEA8-F1
#
_entry.id   AF-A0A359CEA8-F1
#
_cell.length_a   1.000
_cell.length_b   1.000
_cell.length_c   1.000
_cell.angle_alpha   90.00
_cell.angle_beta   90.00
_cell.angle_gamma   90.00
#
_symmetry.space_group_name_H-M   'P 1'
#
loop_
_entity.id
_entity.type
_entity.pdbx_description
1 polymer ?
#
loop_
_entity_poly.entity_id
_entity_poly.type
_entity_poly.pdbx_seq_one_letter_code
_entity_poly.pdbx_strand_id
1 'polypeptide(L)'
;MKEKEMLFGIRAVIEAVQAGKDIDKVLVKRELQGELFKELQSVLREYEIPMQKVPVERIDRITRKNHQGVIAFTSAVTYQKLEQIVPLLYE
;
A
#
# COMPACT_ATOMS: atom_id res chain seq x y z
N MET A 1 -21.37 3.57 5.05
CA MET A 1 -20.35 2.51 4.94
C MET A 1 -18.99 3.21 5.00
N LYS A 2 -18.09 2.85 5.91
CA LYS A 2 -16.78 3.50 6.00
C LYS A 2 -15.99 3.19 4.72
N GLU A 3 -15.66 4.21 3.93
CA GLU A 3 -14.77 4.05 2.78
C GLU A 3 -13.40 3.60 3.29
N LYS A 4 -12.94 2.43 2.84
CA LYS A 4 -11.59 1.94 3.18
C LYS A 4 -10.59 2.70 2.31
N GLU A 5 -9.69 3.43 2.94
CA GLU A 5 -8.60 4.09 2.23
C GLU A 5 -7.55 3.04 1.84
N MET A 6 -6.93 3.25 0.67
CA MET A 6 -5.92 2.35 0.12
C MET A 6 -4.60 3.09 -0.07
N LEU A 7 -3.53 2.48 0.40
CA LEU A 7 -2.15 2.95 0.20
C LEU A 7 -1.45 2.04 -0.80
N PHE A 8 -0.57 2.62 -1.61
CA PHE A 8 0.09 1.94 -2.73
C PHE A 8 1.60 2.12 -2.63
N GLY A 9 2.36 1.05 -2.88
CA GLY A 9 3.82 1.07 -2.86
C GLY A 9 4.43 0.70 -1.51
N ILE A 10 5.66 0.19 -1.55
CA ILE A 10 6.33 -0.39 -0.37
C ILE A 10 6.60 0.68 0.69
N ARG A 11 7.17 1.83 0.29
CA ARG A 11 7.54 2.92 1.21
C ARG A 11 6.33 3.55 1.88
N ALA A 12 5.29 3.86 1.11
CA ALA A 12 4.06 4.44 1.66
C ALA A 12 3.41 3.54 2.71
N VAL A 13 3.49 2.21 2.53
CA VAL A 13 3.00 1.27 3.54
C VAL A 13 3.90 1.26 4.77
N ILE A 14 5.23 1.21 4.61
CA ILE A 14 6.17 1.29 5.74
C ILE A 14 5.95 2.57 6.56
N GLU A 15 5.90 3.72 5.90
CA GLU A 15 5.68 5.03 6.53
C GLU A 15 4.33 5.06 7.26
N ALA A 16 3.28 4.51 6.67
CA ALA A 16 1.97 4.45 7.31
C ALA A 16 1.97 3.56 8.56
N VAL A 17 2.61 2.40 8.51
CA VAL A 17 2.74 1.51 9.68
C VAL A 17 3.53 2.21 10.79
N GLN A 18 4.67 2.81 10.45
CA GLN A 18 5.52 3.54 11.40
C GLN A 18 4.83 4.79 11.97
N ALA A 19 3.96 5.44 11.19
CA ALA A 19 3.12 6.54 11.65
C ALA A 19 1.96 6.09 12.57
N GLY A 20 1.84 4.79 12.86
CA GLY A 20 0.79 4.23 13.70
C GLY A 20 -0.60 4.24 13.04
N LYS A 21 -0.66 4.22 11.70
CA LYS A 21 -1.94 4.09 11.00
C LYS A 21 -2.53 2.71 11.21
N ASP A 22 -3.85 2.67 11.36
CA ASP A 22 -4.61 1.45 11.47
C ASP A 22 -4.70 0.76 10.10
N ILE A 23 -3.88 -0.29 9.91
CA ILE A 23 -3.82 -1.08 8.69
C ILE A 23 -4.55 -2.41 8.91
N ASP A 24 -5.64 -2.63 8.18
CA ASP A 24 -6.42 -3.86 8.20
C ASP A 24 -5.60 -5.05 7.65
N LYS A 25 -4.98 -4.84 6.48
CA LYS A 25 -4.22 -5.87 5.77
C LYS A 25 -3.36 -5.30 4.65
N VAL A 26 -2.30 -6.02 4.29
CA VAL A 26 -1.41 -5.69 3.18
C VAL A 26 -1.38 -6.82 2.15
N LEU A 27 -1.63 -6.49 0.89
CA LEU A 27 -1.46 -7.38 -0.25
C LEU A 27 -0.10 -7.14 -0.90
N VAL A 28 0.63 -8.22 -1.15
CA VAL A 28 1.96 -8.17 -1.78
C VAL A 28 2.02 -9.11 -2.97
N LYS A 29 2.64 -8.68 -4.07
CA LYS A 29 2.93 -9.53 -5.22
C LYS A 29 3.80 -10.71 -4.77
N ARG A 30 3.44 -11.94 -5.15
CA ARG A 30 4.17 -13.16 -4.77
C ARG A 30 5.68 -13.15 -5.07
N GLU A 31 6.06 -12.51 -6.17
CA GLU A 31 7.44 -12.48 -6.68
C GLU A 31 8.24 -11.25 -6.20
N LEU A 32 7.71 -10.48 -5.25
CA LEU A 32 8.42 -9.31 -4.74
C LEU A 32 9.68 -9.76 -3.98
N GLN A 33 10.83 -9.22 -4.37
CA GLN A 33 12.13 -9.46 -3.74
C GLN A 33 12.91 -8.15 -3.62
N GLY A 34 13.82 -8.07 -2.65
CA GLY A 34 14.66 -6.89 -2.41
C GLY A 34 14.76 -6.50 -0.94
N GLU A 35 15.67 -5.59 -0.63
CA GLU A 35 15.89 -5.10 0.74
C GLU A 35 14.65 -4.39 1.30
N LEU A 36 14.02 -3.52 0.50
CA LEU A 36 12.78 -2.83 0.88
C LEU A 36 11.63 -3.80 1.20
N PHE A 37 11.57 -4.94 0.51
CA PHE A 37 10.56 -5.95 0.82
C PHE A 37 10.84 -6.63 2.17
N LYS A 38 12.11 -6.93 2.47
CA LYS A 38 12.50 -7.47 3.77
C LYS A 38 12.17 -6.48 4.89
N GLU A 39 12.43 -5.20 4.67
CA GLU A 39 12.07 -4.13 5.61
C GLU A 39 10.56 -4.08 5.85
N LEU A 40 9.76 -4.08 4.78
CA LEU A 40 8.30 -4.16 4.88
C LEU A 40 7.84 -5.39 5.67
N GLN A 41 8.42 -6.56 5.41
CA GLN A 41 8.08 -7.78 6.15
C GLN A 41 8.40 -7.65 7.64
N SER A 42 9.53 -7.06 8.01
CA SER A 42 9.91 -6.83 9.40
C SER A 42 8.92 -5.89 10.09
N VAL A 43 8.60 -4.76 9.46
CA VAL A 43 7.66 -3.76 9.99
C VAL A 43 6.26 -4.36 10.13
N LEU A 44 5.75 -5.08 9.12
CA LEU A 44 4.43 -5.72 9.23
C LEU A 44 4.39 -6.78 10.34
N ARG A 45 5.50 -7.48 10.58
CA ARG A 45 5.60 -8.48 11.65
C ARG A 45 5.65 -7.84 13.03
N GLU A 46 6.36 -6.73 13.17
CA GLU A 46 6.48 -5.98 14.42
C GLU A 46 5.13 -5.41 14.88
N TYR A 47 4.31 -4.94 13.93
CA TYR A 47 2.98 -4.38 14.19
C TYR A 47 1.84 -5.40 14.07
N GLU A 48 2.18 -6.69 13.91
CA GLU A 48 1.22 -7.81 13.78
C GLU A 48 0.18 -7.65 12.66
N ILE A 49 0.56 -6.93 11.58
CA ILE A 49 -0.32 -6.65 10.45
C ILE A 49 -0.34 -7.84 9.48
N PRO A 50 -1.52 -8.34 9.06
CA PRO A 50 -1.59 -9.48 8.17
C PRO A 50 -1.13 -9.13 6.75
N MET A 51 -0.15 -9.89 6.26
CA MET A 51 0.37 -9.81 4.91
C MET A 51 -0.12 -10.99 4.05
N GLN A 52 -0.73 -10.71 2.90
CA GLN A 52 -1.21 -11.72 1.96
C GLN A 52 -0.51 -11.63 0.60
N LYS A 53 0.10 -12.73 0.18
CA LYS A 53 0.76 -12.82 -1.13
C LYS A 53 -0.22 -13.16 -2.25
N VAL A 54 -0.38 -12.28 -3.23
CA VAL A 54 -1.32 -12.41 -4.35
C VAL A 54 -0.61 -12.31 -5.70
N PRO A 55 -1.16 -12.89 -6.78
CA PRO A 55 -0.67 -12.61 -8.14
C PRO A 55 -0.86 -11.13 -8.48
N VAL A 56 -0.04 -10.59 -9.38
CA VAL A 56 -0.09 -9.17 -9.78
C VAL A 56 -1.46 -8.79 -10.35
N GLU A 57 -2.09 -9.70 -11.10
CA GLU A 57 -3.41 -9.50 -11.69
C GLU A 57 -4.49 -9.19 -10.64
N ARG A 58 -4.37 -9.75 -9.43
CA ARG A 58 -5.29 -9.43 -8.32
C ARG A 58 -5.13 -8.00 -7.85
N ILE A 59 -3.91 -7.47 -7.89
CA ILE A 59 -3.56 -6.11 -7.50
C ILE A 59 -4.03 -5.13 -8.60
N ASP A 60 -3.77 -5.45 -9.87
CA ASP A 60 -4.20 -4.65 -11.03
C ASP A 60 -5.72 -4.52 -11.13
N ARG A 61 -6.47 -5.54 -10.71
CA ARG A 61 -7.93 -5.50 -10.62
C ARG A 61 -8.46 -4.56 -9.54
N ILE A 62 -7.68 -4.34 -8.48
CA ILE A 62 -8.07 -3.47 -7.36
C ILE A 62 -7.76 -2.01 -7.69
N THR A 63 -6.60 -1.74 -8.30
CA THR A 63 -6.17 -0.40 -8.65
C THR A 63 -5.31 -0.41 -9.91
N ARG A 64 -5.44 0.63 -10.72
CA ARG A 64 -4.53 0.92 -11.85
C ARG A 64 -3.43 1.93 -11.47
N LYS A 65 -3.42 2.42 -10.23
CA LYS A 65 -2.37 3.31 -9.73
C LYS A 65 -1.06 2.54 -9.59
N ASN A 66 0.07 3.25 -9.67
CA ASN A 66 1.38 2.62 -9.50
C ASN A 66 1.54 2.08 -8.07
N HIS A 67 1.36 0.77 -7.91
CA HIS A 67 1.40 0.08 -6.63
C HIS A 67 2.73 -0.62 -6.35
N GLN A 68 3.66 -0.68 -7.32
CA GLN A 68 4.96 -1.35 -7.18
C GLN A 68 4.88 -2.77 -6.59
N GLY A 69 3.74 -3.46 -6.80
CA GLY A 69 3.46 -4.77 -6.23
C GLY A 69 2.99 -4.82 -4.76
N VAL A 70 2.66 -3.71 -4.11
CA VAL A 70 2.16 -3.67 -2.71
C VAL A 70 0.95 -2.74 -2.56
N ILE A 71 -0.07 -3.20 -1.86
CA ILE A 71 -1.25 -2.40 -1.45
C ILE A 71 -1.55 -2.64 0.01
N ALA A 72 -1.81 -1.58 0.78
CA ALA A 72 -2.37 -1.69 2.12
C ALA A 72 -3.78 -1.12 2.18
N PHE A 73 -4.63 -1.74 2.99
CA PHE A 73 -5.97 -1.25 3.30
C PHE A 73 -5.95 -0.63 4.70
N THR A 74 -6.34 0.63 4.81
CA THR A 74 -6.39 1.34 6.09
C THR A 74 -7.83 1.63 6.49
N SER A 75 -8.11 1.53 7.78
CA SER A 75 -9.34 2.06 8.36
C SER A 75 -9.32 3.59 8.19
N ALA A 76 -10.47 4.19 7.84
CA ALA A 76 -10.59 5.60 7.45
C ALA A 76 -9.93 6.57 8.46
N VAL A 77 -8.67 6.94 8.18
CA VAL A 77 -7.95 8.06 8.78
C VAL A 77 -7.08 8.63 7.67
N THR A 78 -7.60 9.70 7.08
CA THR A 78 -7.10 10.38 5.90
C THR A 78 -5.66 10.83 6.08
N TYR A 79 -4.77 10.23 5.28
CA TYR A 79 -3.52 10.88 4.89
C TYR A 79 -3.45 10.83 3.38
N GLN A 80 -4.28 11.65 2.75
CA GLN A 80 -3.90 12.21 1.46
C GLN A 80 -2.96 13.38 1.77
N LYS A 81 -1.65 13.17 1.66
CA LYS A 81 -0.72 14.28 1.51
C LYS A 81 0.04 14.11 0.21
N LEU A 82 -0.21 15.11 -0.65
CA LEU A 82 0.55 15.62 -1.79
C LEU A 82 1.14 14.52 -2.69
N GLU A 83 0.65 14.25 -3.90
CA GLU A 83 0.43 15.17 -5.01
C GLU A 83 -0.66 14.56 -5.91
N GLN A 84 -1.80 15.25 -6.08
CA GLN A 84 -2.60 15.03 -7.27
C GLN A 84 -1.71 15.41 -8.45
N ILE A 85 -1.17 14.38 -9.12
CA ILE A 85 -0.57 14.49 -10.45
C ILE A 85 -1.55 15.28 -11.31
N VAL A 86 -1.17 16.51 -11.66
CA VAL A 86 -1.91 17.38 -12.57
C VAL A 86 -1.94 16.69 -13.93
N PRO A 87 -3.12 16.38 -14.50
CA PRO A 87 -3.23 16.09 -15.91
C PRO A 87 -4.02 17.23 -16.54
N LEU A 88 -3.34 18.28 -16.99
CA LEU A 88 -3.95 19.21 -17.94
C LEU A 88 -2.94 19.53 -19.04
N LEU A 89 -2.71 18.54 -19.90
CA LEU A 89 -2.26 18.77 -21.26
C LEU A 89 -3.51 18.94 -22.12
N TYR A 90 -3.87 20.20 -22.39
CA TYR A 90 -4.66 20.61 -23.56
C TYR A 90 -4.33 22.09 -23.83
N GLU A 91 -3.35 22.31 -24.70
CA GLU A 91 -3.43 23.23 -25.84
C GLU A 91 -2.77 22.55 -27.04
#